data_AF-A0AAF3EQ57-F1
#
_entry.id   AF-A0AAF3EQ57-F1
#
_cell.length_a   1.000
_cell.length_b   1.000
_cell.length_c   1.000
_cell.angle_alpha   90.00
_cell.angle_beta   90.00
_cell.angle_gamma   90.00
#
_symmetry.space_group_name_H-M   'P 1'
#
loop_
_entity.id
_entity.type
_entity.pdbx_description
1 polymer ?
#
loop_
_entity_poly.entity_id
_entity_poly.type
_entity_poly.pdbx_seq_one_letter_code
_entity_poly.pdbx_strand_id
1 'polypeptide(L)'
;METFLVYGNLNKNPLYSCNNTKLTFWELSARHEKQRLLGALYICYGITVQICYLLSLSVIARKEFRSMSCYKLMLTLGILDVICVTVSSELTGYFYYIGFEYCMLPTITYICGCWMNCG
;
A
#
# COMPACT_ATOMS: atom_id res chain seq x y z
N MET A 1 -14.19 4.80 8.81
CA MET A 1 -14.27 6.02 9.66
C MET A 1 -15.09 5.76 10.92
N GLU A 2 -16.15 4.97 10.82
CA GLU A 2 -16.98 4.49 11.94
C GLU A 2 -16.21 4.06 13.20
N THR A 3 -15.13 3.29 13.06
CA THR A 3 -14.37 2.77 14.21
C THR A 3 -13.63 3.84 15.00
N PHE A 4 -13.17 4.93 14.36
CA PHE A 4 -12.54 6.04 15.07
C PHE A 4 -13.56 6.89 15.84
N LEU A 5 -14.76 7.08 15.27
CA LEU A 5 -15.85 7.84 15.89
C LEU A 5 -16.46 7.12 17.11
N VAL A 6 -16.59 5.79 17.04
CA VAL A 6 -17.20 4.98 18.11
C VAL A 6 -16.25 4.80 19.30
N TYR A 7 -14.96 4.58 19.07
CA TYR A 7 -14.00 4.23 20.12
C TYR A 7 -13.08 5.38 20.55
N GLY A 8 -13.06 6.50 19.82
CA GLY A 8 -12.26 7.71 20.09
C GLY A 8 -10.74 7.52 19.95
N ASN A 9 -10.25 6.29 19.97
CA ASN A 9 -8.87 5.90 19.73
C ASN A 9 -8.85 4.59 18.96
N LEU A 10 -7.96 4.49 17.97
CA LEU A 10 -7.80 3.27 17.19
C LEU A 10 -7.47 2.08 18.12
N ASN A 11 -6.45 2.16 18.97
CA ASN A 11 -5.97 1.03 19.77
C ASN A 11 -6.99 0.39 20.75
N LYS A 12 -8.16 1.00 20.94
CA LYS A 12 -9.26 0.48 21.78
C LYS A 12 -10.20 -0.47 21.04
N ASN A 13 -10.10 -0.62 19.72
CA ASN A 13 -10.99 -1.53 18.99
C ASN A 13 -10.63 -2.99 19.31
N PRO A 14 -11.59 -3.83 19.76
CA PRO A 14 -11.31 -5.23 20.11
C PRO A 14 -10.73 -6.08 18.97
N LEU A 15 -10.95 -5.71 17.70
CA LEU A 15 -10.39 -6.42 16.55
C LEU A 15 -8.88 -6.20 16.35
N TYR A 16 -8.29 -5.15 16.95
CA TYR A 16 -6.88 -4.80 16.77
C TYR A 16 -6.23 -4.27 18.06
N SER A 17 -6.63 -4.82 19.21
CA SER A 17 -6.10 -4.46 20.52
C SER A 17 -4.61 -4.79 20.67
N CYS A 18 -3.77 -3.75 20.69
CA CYS A 18 -2.33 -3.84 20.95
C CYS A 18 -1.96 -4.24 22.39
N ASN A 19 -2.94 -4.31 23.30
CA ASN A 19 -2.74 -4.61 24.72
C ASN A 19 -2.79 -6.12 25.03
N ASN A 20 -3.27 -6.95 24.10
CA ASN A 20 -3.47 -8.39 24.32
C ASN A 20 -2.28 -9.24 23.88
N THR A 21 -1.21 -8.63 23.40
CA THR A 21 -0.03 -9.32 22.89
C THR A 21 0.96 -9.64 24.02
N LYS A 22 0.63 -10.65 24.82
CA LYS A 22 1.69 -11.49 25.43
C LYS A 22 2.30 -12.38 24.34
N LEU A 23 2.80 -11.78 23.26
CA LEU A 23 3.58 -12.50 22.27
C LEU A 23 4.92 -12.83 22.93
N THR A 24 5.24 -14.11 22.97
CA THR A 24 6.55 -14.59 23.40
C THR A 24 7.61 -14.09 22.41
N PHE A 25 8.85 -13.94 22.88
CA PHE A 25 9.98 -13.48 22.06
C PHE A 25 10.17 -14.30 20.76
N TRP A 26 9.88 -15.61 20.82
CA TRP A 26 9.97 -16.52 19.67
C TRP A 26 8.85 -16.31 18.64
N GLU A 27 7.63 -15.98 19.06
CA GLU A 27 6.52 -15.64 18.14
C GLU A 27 6.74 -14.28 17.46
N LEU A 28 7.24 -13.29 18.20
CA LEU A 28 7.62 -11.99 17.64
C LEU A 28 8.72 -12.12 16.58
N SER A 29 9.74 -12.95 16.85
CA SER A 29 10.84 -13.19 15.92
C SER A 29 10.37 -13.90 14.64
N ALA A 30 9.54 -14.94 14.76
CA ALA A 30 8.97 -15.63 13.61
C ALA A 30 8.00 -14.75 12.79
N ARG A 31 7.28 -13.85 13.45
CA ARG A 31 6.42 -12.85 12.79
C ARG A 31 7.24 -11.83 12.01
N HIS A 32 8.28 -11.27 12.61
CA HIS A 32 9.18 -10.31 11.93
C HIS A 32 9.85 -10.91 10.69
N GLU A 33 10.33 -12.15 10.77
CA GLU A 33 10.97 -12.81 9.62
C GLU A 33 9.99 -13.01 8.46
N LYS A 34 8.77 -13.48 8.76
CA LYS A 34 7.70 -13.67 7.76
C LYS A 34 7.25 -12.34 7.15
N GLN A 35 7.09 -11.30 7.98
CA GLN A 35 6.69 -9.96 7.52
C GLN A 35 7.74 -9.35 6.58
N ARG A 36 9.03 -9.54 6.87
CA ARG A 36 10.11 -9.03 6.02
C ARG A 36 10.13 -9.73 4.65
N LEU A 37 9.91 -11.04 4.62
CA LEU A 37 9.81 -11.80 3.38
C LEU A 37 8.58 -11.37 2.56
N LEU A 38 7.43 -11.21 3.21
CA LEU A 38 6.21 -10.71 2.57
C LEU A 38 6.41 -9.30 2.01
N GLY A 39 7.00 -8.39 2.80
CA GLY A 39 7.30 -7.02 2.36
C GLY A 39 8.20 -7.01 1.12
N ALA A 40 9.25 -7.85 1.10
CA ALA A 40 10.12 -7.98 -0.07
C ALA A 40 9.38 -8.49 -1.32
N LEU A 41 8.49 -9.48 -1.17
CA LEU A 41 7.67 -9.99 -2.28
C LEU A 41 6.72 -8.91 -2.82
N TYR A 42 6.08 -8.13 -1.95
CA TYR A 42 5.21 -7.01 -2.34
C TYR A 42 5.98 -5.93 -3.11
N ILE A 43 7.19 -5.58 -2.67
CA ILE A 43 8.06 -4.62 -3.37
C ILE A 43 8.44 -5.17 -4.75
N CYS A 44 8.90 -6.42 -4.83
CA CYS A 44 9.27 -7.05 -6.11
C CYS A 44 8.09 -7.10 -7.09
N TYR A 45 6.90 -7.46 -6.60
CA TYR A 45 5.68 -7.47 -7.41
C TYR A 45 5.30 -6.06 -7.88
N GLY A 46 5.32 -5.08 -6.96
CA GLY A 46 5.05 -3.67 -7.26
C GLY A 46 5.95 -3.13 -8.37
N ILE A 47 7.27 -3.32 -8.23
CA ILE A 47 8.26 -2.91 -9.25
C ILE A 47 7.97 -3.56 -10.61
N THR A 48 7.63 -4.86 -10.63
CA THR A 48 7.31 -5.58 -11.88
C THR A 48 6.12 -4.95 -12.60
N VAL A 49 5.06 -4.65 -11.85
CA VAL A 49 3.85 -3.98 -12.38
C VAL A 49 4.16 -2.55 -12.82
N GLN A 50 4.96 -1.81 -12.05
CA GLN A 50 5.41 -0.45 -12.37
C GLN A 50 6.10 -0.39 -13.73
N ILE A 51 7.02 -1.33 -14.00
CA ILE A 51 7.75 -1.41 -15.27
C ILE A 51 6.80 -1.67 -16.43
N CYS A 52 5.81 -2.56 -16.25
CA CYS A 52 4.80 -2.85 -17.27
C CYS A 52 3.94 -1.62 -17.61
N TYR A 53 3.52 -0.86 -16.59
CA TYR A 53 2.76 0.39 -16.78
C TYR A 53 3.61 1.50 -17.43
N LEU A 54 4.88 1.63 -17.06
CA LEU A 54 5.78 2.60 -17.71
C LEU A 54 6.02 2.24 -19.18
N LEU A 55 6.15 0.95 -19.49
CA LEU A 55 6.29 0.47 -20.86
C LEU A 55 5.03 0.78 -21.67
N SER A 56 3.84 0.46 -21.14
CA SER A 56 2.57 0.74 -21.82
C SER A 56 2.35 2.24 -22.01
N LEU A 57 2.64 3.07 -20.99
CA LEU A 57 2.59 4.53 -21.10
C LEU A 57 3.59 5.08 -22.12
N SER A 58 4.79 4.50 -22.24
CA SER A 58 5.78 4.95 -23.23
C SER A 58 5.34 4.67 -24.67
N VAL A 59 4.67 3.53 -24.90
CA VAL A 59 4.07 3.17 -26.19
C VAL A 59 2.89 4.10 -26.48
N ILE A 60 2.06 4.35 -25.47
CA ILE A 60 0.90 5.23 -25.55
C ILE A 60 1.33 6.70 -25.71
N ALA A 61 2.49 7.12 -25.23
CA ALA A 61 2.93 8.50 -25.40
C ALA A 61 3.33 8.85 -26.85
N ARG A 62 3.38 7.87 -27.77
CA ARG A 62 3.73 8.11 -29.18
C ARG A 62 2.69 9.01 -29.85
N LYS A 63 3.21 9.98 -30.60
CA LYS A 63 2.49 11.17 -31.08
C LYS A 63 1.33 10.86 -32.05
N GLU A 64 1.34 9.68 -32.67
CA GLU A 64 0.36 9.27 -33.70
C GLU A 64 -1.07 9.13 -33.18
N PHE A 65 -1.28 8.85 -31.90
CA PHE A 65 -2.61 8.60 -31.33
C PHE A 65 -3.14 9.74 -30.44
N ARG A 66 -2.38 10.83 -30.29
CA ARG A 66 -2.70 11.97 -29.38
C ARG A 66 -3.87 12.85 -29.87
N SER A 67 -4.39 12.60 -31.07
CA SER A 67 -5.49 13.37 -31.68
C SER A 67 -6.87 13.00 -31.11
N MET A 68 -7.02 11.79 -30.56
CA MET A 68 -8.31 11.28 -30.08
C MET A 68 -8.48 11.48 -28.56
N SER A 69 -9.63 12.00 -28.13
CA SER A 69 -9.95 12.28 -26.71
C SER A 69 -9.82 11.05 -25.79
N CYS A 70 -10.12 9.85 -26.30
CA CYS A 70 -10.03 8.59 -25.56
C CYS A 70 -8.60 8.29 -25.08
N TYR A 71 -7.61 8.64 -25.89
CA TYR A 71 -6.21 8.36 -25.60
C TYR A 71 -5.64 9.25 -24.49
N LYS A 72 -6.19 10.47 -24.37
CA LYS A 72 -5.88 11.40 -23.29
C LYS A 72 -6.32 10.84 -21.93
N LEU A 73 -7.53 10.27 -21.89
CA LEU A 73 -8.05 9.61 -20.70
C LEU A 73 -7.24 8.36 -20.34
N MET A 74 -6.93 7.49 -21.31
CA MET A 74 -6.07 6.32 -21.07
C MET A 74 -4.70 6.69 -20.48
N LEU A 75 -4.12 7.80 -20.92
CA LEU A 75 -2.85 8.29 -20.39
C LEU A 75 -3.01 8.85 -18.97
N THR A 76 -4.08 9.59 -18.68
CA THR A 76 -4.38 10.09 -17.33
C THR A 76 -4.65 8.95 -16.35
N LEU A 77 -5.44 7.95 -16.72
CA LEU A 77 -5.69 6.77 -15.89
C LEU A 77 -4.39 5.98 -15.64
N GLY A 78 -3.55 5.76 -16.67
CA GLY A 78 -2.28 5.08 -16.48
C GLY A 78 -1.31 5.81 -15.55
N ILE A 79 -1.31 7.16 -15.53
CA ILE A 79 -0.55 7.95 -14.55
C ILE A 79 -1.10 7.75 -13.13
N LEU A 80 -2.43 7.77 -12.98
CA LEU A 80 -3.07 7.53 -11.68
C LEU A 80 -2.76 6.13 -11.15
N ASP A 81 -2.80 5.10 -12.00
CA ASP A 81 -2.45 3.73 -11.61
C ASP A 81 -1.01 3.62 -11.10
N VAL A 82 -0.05 4.27 -11.77
CA VAL A 82 1.35 4.30 -11.32
C VAL A 82 1.48 4.95 -9.94
N ILE A 83 0.77 6.05 -9.69
CA ILE A 83 0.78 6.72 -8.38
C ILE A 83 0.13 5.82 -7.30
N CYS A 84 -1.01 5.22 -7.62
CA CYS A 84 -1.72 4.32 -6.71
C CYS A 84 -0.89 3.08 -6.38
N VAL A 85 -0.22 2.46 -7.34
CA VAL A 85 0.64 1.27 -7.13
C VAL A 85 1.85 1.61 -6.26
N THR A 86 2.52 2.75 -6.47
CA THR A 86 3.62 3.21 -5.61
C THR A 86 3.17 3.36 -4.16
N VAL A 87 2.06 4.06 -3.93
CA VAL A 87 1.56 4.28 -2.56
C VAL A 87 1.01 3.00 -1.94
N SER A 88 0.44 2.10 -2.74
CA SER A 88 -0.21 0.90 -2.22
C SER A 88 0.78 -0.24 -1.95
N SER A 89 1.62 -0.56 -2.92
CA SER A 89 2.48 -1.75 -2.87
C SER A 89 3.87 -1.43 -2.32
N GLU A 90 4.48 -0.32 -2.74
CA GLU A 90 5.87 0.01 -2.36
C GLU A 90 5.94 0.58 -0.94
N LEU A 91 5.04 1.50 -0.58
CA LEU A 91 4.98 2.06 0.77
C LEU A 91 4.59 0.99 1.80
N THR A 92 3.56 0.19 1.51
CA THR A 92 3.16 -0.93 2.39
C THR A 92 4.27 -1.96 2.50
N GLY A 93 4.89 -2.35 1.38
CA GLY A 93 6.02 -3.27 1.38
C GLY A 93 7.22 -2.75 2.18
N TYR A 94 7.51 -1.45 2.11
CA TYR A 94 8.56 -0.80 2.89
C TYR A 94 8.25 -0.80 4.40
N PHE A 95 7.00 -0.52 4.78
CA PHE A 95 6.57 -0.64 6.18
C PHE A 95 6.70 -2.08 6.70
N TYR A 96 6.30 -3.07 5.90
CA TYR A 96 6.48 -4.49 6.24
C TYR A 96 7.97 -4.88 6.36
N TYR A 97 8.84 -4.32 5.53
CA TYR A 97 10.27 -4.61 5.56
C TYR A 97 10.96 -4.07 6.83
N ILE A 98 10.55 -2.89 7.30
CA ILE A 98 11.05 -2.27 8.54
C ILE A 98 10.44 -2.91 9.80
N GLY A 99 9.37 -3.71 9.67
CA GLY A 99 8.64 -4.25 10.81
C GLY A 99 7.72 -3.21 11.46
N PHE A 100 7.25 -2.25 10.66
CA PHE A 100 6.33 -1.22 11.14
C PHE A 100 4.93 -1.82 11.32
N GLU A 101 4.61 -2.26 12.54
CA GLU A 101 3.30 -2.83 12.85
C GLU A 101 2.25 -1.76 13.18
N TYR A 102 0.97 -2.10 13.01
CA TYR A 102 -0.19 -1.26 13.32
C TYR A 102 -0.12 -0.62 14.73
N CYS A 103 0.50 -1.30 15.69
CA CYS A 103 0.62 -0.83 17.06
C CYS A 103 1.63 0.30 17.27
N MET A 104 2.55 0.53 16.33
CA MET A 104 3.55 1.61 16.43
C MET A 104 2.93 2.97 16.08
N LEU A 105 2.24 3.08 14.93
CA LEU A 105 1.47 4.27 14.56
C LEU A 105 0.16 3.92 13.84
N PRO A 106 -0.93 3.64 14.59
CA PRO A 106 -2.19 3.19 14.01
C PRO A 106 -2.83 4.24 13.10
N THR A 107 -2.61 5.54 13.38
CA THR A 107 -3.16 6.65 12.59
C THR A 107 -2.56 6.72 11.19
N ILE A 108 -1.25 6.47 11.04
CA ILE A 108 -0.59 6.52 9.73
C ILE A 108 -1.06 5.37 8.86
N THR A 109 -1.08 4.15 9.40
CA THR A 109 -1.57 2.97 8.67
C THR A 109 -3.03 3.12 8.27
N TYR A 110 -3.85 3.70 9.15
CA TYR A 110 -5.26 3.97 8.86
C TYR A 110 -5.45 5.03 7.75
N ILE A 111 -4.73 6.15 7.82
CA ILE A 111 -4.77 7.19 6.78
C ILE A 111 -4.29 6.63 5.43
N CYS A 112 -3.19 5.88 5.42
CA CYS A 112 -2.67 5.23 4.20
C CYS A 112 -3.72 4.29 3.61
N GLY A 113 -4.35 3.43 4.42
CA GLY A 113 -5.41 2.53 3.96
C GLY A 113 -6.65 3.25 3.41
N CYS A 114 -7.01 4.42 3.97
CA CYS A 114 -8.07 5.26 3.42
C CYS A 114 -7.69 5.89 2.07
N TRP A 115 -6.44 6.35 1.93
CA TRP A 115 -5.94 6.88 0.66
C TRP A 115 -5.92 5.81 -0.44
N MET A 116 -5.54 4.58 -0.09
CA MET A 116 -5.49 3.45 -1.03
C MET A 116 -6.87 3.02 -1.55
N ASN A 117 -7.96 3.31 -0.84
CA ASN A 117 -9.33 3.01 -1.28
C ASN A 117 -9.98 4.17 -2.08
N CYS A 118 -9.23 5.24 -2.38
CA CYS A 118 -9.71 6.37 -3.18
C CYS A 118 -9.41 6.18 -4.67
N GLY A 119 -9.78 5.01 -5.21
CA GLY A 119 -9.71 4.65 -6.63
C GLY A 119 -11.09 4.47 -7.21
#